data_AF-A0A920UGR5-F1
#
_entry.id   AF-A0A920UGR5-F1
#
_cell.length_a   1.000
_cell.length_b   1.000
_cell.length_c   1.000
_cell.angle_alpha   90.00
_cell.angle_beta   90.00
_cell.angle_gamma   90.00
#
_symmetry.space_group_name_H-M   'P 1'
#
loop_
_entity.id
_entity.type
_entity.pdbx_description
1 polymer ?
#
loop_
_entity_poly.entity_id
_entity_poly.type
_entity_poly.pdbx_seq_one_letter_code
_entity_poly.pdbx_strand_id
1 'polypeptide(L)'
;MGAKPPSLSGIKPTGIPHLGNYLGMIKPAIQMQQTHETFYFIADYHALTSTHDPNQLSENAYDLTAIFAALGMDFENHAFFLAIRYS
;
A
#
# COMPACT_ATOMS: atom_id res chain seq x y z
N MET A 1 26.54 10.22 -6.48
CA MET A 1 25.62 9.07 -6.51
C MET A 1 24.39 9.50 -7.29
N GLY A 2 24.01 8.76 -8.34
CA GLY A 2 22.80 9.08 -9.10
C GLY A 2 21.55 8.86 -8.25
N ALA A 3 20.49 9.61 -8.50
CA ALA A 3 19.21 9.42 -7.82
C ALA A 3 18.69 7.99 -8.07
N LYS A 4 18.04 7.38 -7.06
CA LYS A 4 17.39 6.08 -7.22
C LYS A 4 16.25 6.21 -8.25
N PRO A 5 16.04 5.22 -9.14
CA PRO A 5 14.90 5.26 -10.06
C PRO A 5 13.57 5.25 -9.28
N PRO A 6 12.55 6.00 -9.72
CA PRO A 6 11.25 6.00 -9.07
C PRO A 6 10.48 4.70 -9.35
N SER A 7 9.67 4.26 -8.39
CA SER A 7 8.74 3.13 -8.53
C SER A 7 7.40 3.49 -7.91
N LEU A 8 6.31 3.18 -8.61
CA LEU A 8 4.95 3.46 -8.16
C LEU A 8 4.15 2.14 -8.10
N SER A 9 3.49 1.87 -6.99
CA SER A 9 2.72 0.63 -6.79
C SER A 9 1.37 0.90 -6.14
N GLY A 10 0.29 0.43 -6.78
CA GLY A 10 -1.07 0.47 -6.26
C GLY A 10 -1.42 -0.83 -5.53
N ILE A 11 -1.89 -0.74 -4.29
CA ILE A 11 -2.20 -1.89 -3.44
C ILE A 11 -3.70 -1.91 -3.14
N LYS A 12 -4.37 -3.03 -3.44
CA LYS A 12 -5.80 -3.17 -3.13
C LYS A 12 -5.99 -3.57 -1.65
N PRO A 13 -6.88 -2.91 -0.89
CA PRO A 13 -7.18 -3.29 0.48
C PRO A 13 -8.23 -4.42 0.50
N THR A 14 -7.80 -5.66 0.23
CA THR A 14 -8.69 -6.84 0.17
C THR A 14 -8.79 -7.55 1.52
N GLY A 15 -9.24 -6.85 2.56
CA GLY A 15 -9.36 -7.39 3.93
C GLY A 15 -8.00 -7.74 4.57
N ILE A 16 -8.02 -8.65 5.55
CA ILE A 16 -6.82 -9.05 6.31
C ILE A 16 -5.80 -9.74 5.38
N PRO A 17 -4.56 -9.22 5.27
CA PRO A 17 -3.50 -9.84 4.49
C PRO A 17 -3.16 -11.26 4.95
N HIS A 18 -3.01 -12.17 4.01
CA HIS A 18 -2.55 -13.54 4.25
C HIS A 18 -1.11 -13.76 3.72
N LEU A 19 -0.55 -14.94 3.96
CA LEU A 19 0.84 -15.28 3.59
C LEU A 19 1.15 -15.02 2.10
N GLY A 20 0.20 -15.30 1.21
CA GLY A 20 0.32 -14.95 -0.21
C GLY A 20 0.54 -13.46 -0.49
N ASN A 21 -0.16 -12.55 0.22
CA ASN A 21 0.07 -11.11 0.10
C ASN A 21 1.45 -10.73 0.64
N TYR A 22 1.88 -11.37 1.72
CA TYR A 22 3.20 -11.13 2.29
C TYR A 22 4.32 -11.45 1.30
N LEU A 23 4.32 -12.68 0.75
CA LEU A 23 5.35 -13.15 -0.16
C LEU A 23 5.28 -12.47 -1.53
N GLY A 24 4.06 -12.23 -2.03
CA GLY A 24 3.86 -11.71 -3.38
C GLY A 24 3.99 -10.19 -3.51
N MET A 25 3.78 -9.44 -2.42
CA MET A 25 3.64 -7.98 -2.50
C MET A 25 4.32 -7.24 -1.34
N ILE A 26 4.05 -7.60 -0.08
CA ILE A 26 4.56 -6.83 1.07
C ILE A 26 6.09 -6.93 1.19
N LYS A 27 6.63 -8.14 1.20
CA LYS A 27 8.09 -8.36 1.30
C LYS A 27 8.84 -7.75 0.11
N PRO A 28 8.41 -7.95 -1.16
CA PRO A 28 9.00 -7.26 -2.30
C PRO A 28 8.95 -5.74 -2.19
N ALA A 29 7.83 -5.17 -1.70
CA ALA A 29 7.70 -3.72 -1.52
C ALA A 29 8.75 -3.16 -0.54
N ILE A 30 8.90 -3.78 0.63
CA ILE A 30 9.91 -3.36 1.61
C ILE A 30 11.33 -3.46 1.04
N GLN A 31 11.64 -4.54 0.30
CA GLN A 31 12.95 -4.71 -0.34
C GLN A 31 13.22 -3.67 -1.44
N MET A 32 12.18 -3.23 -2.15
CA MET A 32 12.28 -2.25 -3.23
C MET A 32 12.80 -0.88 -2.73
N GLN A 33 12.54 -0.52 -1.47
CA GLN A 33 13.00 0.72 -0.84
C GLN A 33 14.53 0.88 -0.85
N GLN A 34 15.26 -0.24 -0.89
CA GLN A 34 16.72 -0.25 -0.93
C GLN A 34 17.27 0.25 -2.27
N THR A 35 16.56 -0.04 -3.37
CA THR A 35 17.04 0.19 -4.74
C THR A 35 16.30 1.32 -5.46
N HIS A 36 15.07 1.63 -5.07
CA HIS A 36 14.20 2.61 -5.73
C HIS A 36 13.71 3.68 -4.74
N GLU A 37 13.34 4.83 -5.29
CA GLU A 37 12.46 5.80 -4.62
C GLU A 37 11.02 5.33 -4.83
N THR A 38 10.41 4.78 -3.80
CA THR A 38 9.13 4.06 -3.92
C THR A 38 7.96 4.90 -3.44
N PHE A 39 6.86 4.79 -4.17
CA PHE A 39 5.59 5.44 -3.93
C PHE A 39 4.52 4.35 -3.89
N TYR A 40 3.87 4.19 -2.74
CA TYR A 40 2.78 3.23 -2.58
C TYR A 40 1.48 3.98 -2.44
N PHE A 41 0.43 3.51 -3.09
CA PHE A 41 -0.91 4.04 -2.85
C PHE A 41 -1.92 2.92 -2.71
N ILE A 42 -2.93 3.13 -1.87
CA ILE A 42 -4.03 2.17 -1.72
C ILE A 42 -5.03 2.44 -2.86
N ALA A 43 -5.14 1.49 -3.78
CA ALA A 43 -5.89 1.65 -5.03
C ALA A 43 -7.36 1.24 -4.85
N ASP A 44 -8.27 2.21 -4.84
CA ASP A 44 -9.72 2.00 -4.77
C ASP A 44 -10.40 2.15 -6.15
N TYR A 45 -10.00 1.34 -7.12
CA TYR A 45 -10.64 1.34 -8.45
C TYR A 45 -12.04 0.69 -8.47
N HIS A 46 -12.46 0.03 -7.37
CA HIS A 46 -13.75 -0.67 -7.31
C HIS A 46 -14.89 0.15 -6.71
N ALA A 47 -14.62 1.32 -6.12
CA ALA A 47 -15.65 2.30 -5.74
C ALA A 47 -16.58 2.71 -6.91
N LEU A 48 -16.19 2.46 -8.17
CA LEU A 48 -17.01 2.79 -9.35
C LEU A 48 -17.94 1.67 -9.84
N THR A 49 -17.75 0.41 -9.43
CA THR A 49 -18.45 -0.71 -10.10
C THR A 49 -19.09 -1.75 -9.18
N SER A 50 -18.76 -1.80 -7.88
CA SER A 50 -19.31 -2.82 -6.98
C SER A 50 -19.25 -2.37 -5.51
N THR A 51 -20.30 -1.73 -5.01
CA THR A 51 -20.48 -1.18 -3.64
C THR A 51 -19.72 -1.93 -2.54
N HIS A 52 -18.92 -1.22 -1.73
CA HIS A 52 -18.41 -1.65 -0.42
C HIS A 52 -18.48 -0.47 0.56
N ASP A 53 -18.84 -0.75 1.81
CA ASP A 53 -18.96 0.25 2.88
C ASP A 53 -17.68 1.10 2.98
N PRO A 54 -17.77 2.44 2.81
CA PRO A 54 -16.60 3.31 2.90
C PRO A 54 -15.88 3.22 4.24
N ASN A 55 -16.59 2.89 5.33
CA ASN A 55 -15.97 2.71 6.64
C ASN A 55 -15.08 1.46 6.65
N GLN A 56 -15.57 0.34 6.13
CA GLN A 56 -14.80 -0.90 6.05
C GLN A 56 -13.56 -0.75 5.16
N LEU A 57 -13.68 0.00 4.06
CA LEU A 57 -12.53 0.30 3.20
C LEU A 57 -11.48 1.14 3.93
N SER A 58 -11.92 2.13 4.71
CA SER A 58 -11.02 2.91 5.55
C SER A 58 -10.31 2.06 6.60
N GLU A 59 -11.04 1.17 7.29
CA GLU A 59 -10.46 0.25 8.26
C GLU A 59 -9.42 -0.68 7.62
N ASN A 60 -9.77 -1.33 6.50
CA ASN A 60 -8.85 -2.22 5.78
C ASN A 60 -7.58 -1.49 5.33
N ALA A 61 -7.71 -0.22 4.95
CA ALA A 61 -6.57 0.58 4.54
C ALA A 61 -5.65 0.93 5.71
N TYR A 62 -6.22 1.26 6.88
CA TYR A 62 -5.44 1.45 8.11
C TYR A 62 -4.75 0.17 8.54
N ASP A 63 -5.46 -0.97 8.55
CA ASP A 63 -4.89 -2.27 8.92
C ASP A 63 -3.73 -2.66 8.01
N LEU A 64 -3.90 -2.49 6.69
CA LEU A 64 -2.85 -2.74 5.72
C LEU A 64 -1.61 -1.87 6.00
N THR A 65 -1.82 -0.57 6.23
CA THR A 65 -0.73 0.36 6.54
C THR A 65 -0.01 -0.01 7.84
N ALA A 66 -0.76 -0.39 8.88
CA ALA A 66 -0.20 -0.85 10.15
C ALA A 66 0.62 -2.13 9.99
N ILE A 67 0.18 -3.07 9.14
CA ILE A 67 0.93 -4.29 8.82
C ILE A 67 2.25 -3.95 8.11
N PHE A 68 2.24 -3.01 7.16
CA PHE A 68 3.48 -2.55 6.52
C PHE A 68 4.45 -1.95 7.54
N ALA A 69 3.96 -1.11 8.45
CA ALA A 69 4.77 -0.54 9.54
C ALA A 69 5.36 -1.62 10.45
N ALA A 70 4.53 -2.58 10.88
CA ALA A 70 4.97 -3.67 11.74
C ALA A 70 6.04 -4.57 11.07
N LEU A 71 6.03 -4.67 9.73
CA LEU A 71 6.97 -5.47 8.96
C LEU A 71 8.24 -4.70 8.55
N GLY A 72 8.37 -3.42 8.95
CA GLY A 72 9.58 -2.63 8.75
C GLY A 72 9.60 -1.80 7.47
N MET A 73 8.42 -1.43 6.94
CA MET A 73 8.35 -0.40 5.90
C MET A 73 8.81 0.95 6.46
N ASP A 74 9.73 1.59 5.76
CA ASP A 74 10.17 2.96 6.07
C ASP A 74 9.21 3.96 5.41
N PHE A 75 8.53 4.78 6.22
CA PHE A 75 7.59 5.82 5.73
C PHE A 75 8.20 7.22 5.69
N GLU A 76 9.40 7.41 6.25
CA GLU A 76 10.04 8.74 6.29
C GLU A 76 10.70 9.06 4.95
N ASN A 77 11.29 8.05 4.31
CA ASN A 77 12.04 8.20 3.07
C ASN A 77 11.25 7.82 1.81
N HIS A 78 10.02 7.31 1.97
CA HIS A 78 9.19 6.76 0.89
C HIS A 78 7.74 7.13 1.14
N ALA A 79 7.03 7.51 0.08
CA ALA A 79 5.68 8.05 0.27
C ALA A 79 4.62 6.94 0.21
N PHE A 80 3.85 6.82 1.28
CA PHE A 80 2.62 6.02 1.32
C PHE A 80 1.41 6.96 1.24
N PHE A 81 0.62 6.82 0.17
CA PHE A 81 -0.56 7.62 -0.09
C PHE A 81 -1.83 6.80 0.16
N LEU A 82 -2.57 7.17 1.18
CA LEU A 82 -3.94 6.69 1.36
C LEU A 82 -4.85 7.46 0.40
N ALA A 83 -5.17 6.87 -0.76
CA ALA A 83 -6.18 7.45 -1.65
C ALA A 83 -7.57 7.08 -1.12
N ILE A 84 -8.14 7.94 -0.28
CA ILE A 84 -9.57 7.92 0.05
C ILE A 84 -10.12 9.33 -0.13
N ARG A 85 -11.00 9.50 -1.12
CA ARG A 85 -12.27 10.27 -1.04
C ARG A 85 -12.89 10.46 -2.44
N TYR A 86 -14.08 9.90 -2.62
CA TYR A 86 -15.20 10.67 -3.16
C TYR A 86 -16.24 10.76 -2.04
N SER A 87 -16.60 12.00 -1.72
CA SER A 87 -17.67 12.42 -0.81
C SER A 87 -19.05 12.01 -1.31
#